data_AF-A0AA38XG33-F1
#
_entry.id   AF-A0AA38XG33-F1
#
_cell.length_a   1.000
_cell.length_b   1.000
_cell.length_c   1.000
_cell.angle_alpha   90.00
_cell.angle_beta   90.00
_cell.angle_gamma   90.00
#
_symmetry.space_group_name_H-M   'P 1'
#
loop_
_entity.id
_entity.type
_entity.pdbx_description
1 polymer ?
#
loop_
_entity_poly.entity_id
_entity_poly.type
_entity_poly.pdbx_seq_one_letter_code
_entity_poly.pdbx_strand_id
1 'polypeptide(L)'
;MNYPELIPELYQILLKEHIPQEDQMQETRKIREGLTRVCGIWGAAKTGSATRQLSKATPQHLKDPTVYRSREPQEVAFKRGQEMLDRIYKRIPGYDMSLVSEASPDYGWIVNNLFYGHVFSFPEILDAVETGQCVVAALFSTDCQEQVRNHMLGMIYSGGTRGEVQGIRAVVMAVADKLGVVGKQGRRAIEVPEI
;
A
#
# COMPACT_ATOMS: atom_id res chain seq x y z
N MET A 1 -5.63 5.72 7.26
CA MET A 1 -4.95 7.01 7.54
C MET A 1 -5.94 8.17 7.67
N ASN A 2 -6.58 8.32 8.83
CA ASN A 2 -7.28 9.57 9.18
C ASN A 2 -6.60 10.28 10.37
N TYR A 3 -5.50 9.72 10.88
CA TYR A 3 -4.80 10.18 12.08
C TYR A 3 -3.30 10.36 11.81
N PRO A 4 -2.90 11.22 10.85
CA PRO A 4 -1.48 11.43 10.53
C PRO A 4 -0.65 11.94 11.72
N GLU A 5 -1.28 12.58 12.70
CA GLU A 5 -0.69 13.03 13.96
C GLU A 5 -0.17 11.90 14.86
N LEU A 6 -0.62 10.65 14.66
CA LEU A 6 -0.12 9.48 15.41
C LEU A 6 1.16 8.87 14.81
N ILE A 7 1.51 9.25 13.57
CA ILE A 7 2.68 8.70 12.87
C ILE A 7 4.00 9.01 13.60
N PRO A 8 4.26 10.24 14.09
CA PRO A 8 5.50 10.57 14.78
C PRO A 8 5.80 9.66 15.97
N GLU A 9 4.81 9.44 16.84
CA GLU A 9 4.96 8.63 18.05
C GLU A 9 5.19 7.15 17.69
N LEU A 10 4.36 6.59 16.81
CA LEU A 10 4.52 5.21 16.35
C LEU A 10 5.88 4.98 15.70
N TYR A 11 6.32 5.89 14.83
CA TYR A 11 7.61 5.79 14.17
C TYR A 11 8.78 5.85 15.17
N GLN A 12 8.71 6.71 16.20
CA GLN A 12 9.73 6.79 17.24
C GLN A 12 9.81 5.49 18.07
N ILE A 13 8.67 4.88 18.39
CA ILE A 13 8.62 3.57 19.07
C ILE A 13 9.27 2.50 18.19
N LEU A 14 8.88 2.41 16.91
CA LEU A 14 9.48 1.46 15.96
C LEU A 14 10.99 1.64 15.86
N LEU A 15 11.45 2.87 15.68
CA LEU A 15 12.86 3.20 15.50
C LEU A 15 13.71 2.84 16.73
N LYS A 16 13.17 3.04 17.93
CA LYS A 16 13.89 2.82 19.19
C LYS A 16 13.84 1.37 19.68
N GLU A 17 12.70 0.70 19.49
CA GLU A 17 12.41 -0.58 20.16
C GLU A 17 12.42 -1.77 19.21
N HIS A 18 12.24 -1.55 17.90
CA HIS A 18 12.02 -2.64 16.94
C HIS A 18 12.97 -2.64 15.73
N ILE A 19 13.64 -1.53 15.44
CA ILE A 19 14.53 -1.41 14.28
C ILE A 19 15.99 -1.26 14.76
N PRO A 20 16.85 -2.26 14.50
CA PRO A 20 18.29 -2.17 14.78
C PRO A 20 18.92 -0.95 14.13
N GLN A 21 19.91 -0.34 14.78
CA GLN A 21 20.50 0.94 14.36
C GLN A 21 21.04 0.87 12.91
N GLU A 22 21.66 -0.24 12.54
CA GLU A 22 22.20 -0.53 11.22
C GLU A 22 21.12 -0.56 10.12
N ASP A 23 19.89 -0.93 10.46
CA ASP A 23 18.77 -1.08 9.53
C ASP A 23 17.89 0.17 9.45
N GLN A 24 18.05 1.12 10.37
CA GLN A 24 17.17 2.30 10.51
C GLN A 24 17.00 3.10 9.22
N MET A 25 18.07 3.27 8.44
CA MET A 25 17.99 3.98 7.15
C MET A 25 17.13 3.21 6.14
N GLN A 26 17.34 1.89 6.04
CA GLN A 26 16.60 1.04 5.11
C GLN A 26 15.13 0.96 5.50
N GLU A 27 14.83 0.71 6.77
CA GLU A 27 13.44 0.57 7.25
C GLU A 27 12.70 1.90 7.23
N THR A 28 13.37 3.03 7.53
CA THR A 28 12.77 4.37 7.35
C THR A 28 12.43 4.63 5.88
N ARG A 29 13.30 4.20 4.95
CA ARG A 29 13.02 4.30 3.51
C ARG A 29 11.79 3.46 3.12
N LYS A 30 11.66 2.24 3.63
CA LYS A 30 10.50 1.37 3.40
C LYS A 30 9.20 1.97 3.96
N ILE A 31 9.22 2.49 5.18
CA ILE A 31 8.03 3.14 5.79
C ILE A 31 7.56 4.32 4.94
N ARG A 32 8.49 5.18 4.51
CA ARG A 32 8.17 6.31 3.61
C ARG A 32 7.67 5.83 2.24
N GLU A 33 8.26 4.79 1.69
CA GLU A 33 7.81 4.21 0.42
C GLU A 33 6.41 3.61 0.56
N GLY A 34 6.10 2.95 1.68
CA GLY A 34 4.76 2.46 2.00
C GLY A 34 3.72 3.58 1.92
N LEU A 35 4.00 4.74 2.52
CA LEU A 35 3.15 5.94 2.42
C LEU A 35 3.05 6.51 0.98
N THR A 36 4.11 6.34 0.19
CA THR A 36 4.13 6.77 -1.23
C THR A 36 3.29 5.82 -2.09
N ARG A 37 3.41 4.51 -1.87
CA ARG A 37 2.69 3.44 -2.57
C ARG A 37 1.18 3.62 -2.48
N VAL A 38 0.70 3.83 -1.26
CA VAL A 38 -0.73 3.95 -0.94
C VAL A 38 -1.35 5.26 -1.42
N CYS A 39 -0.59 6.15 -2.07
CA CYS A 39 -1.11 7.36 -2.72
C CYS A 39 -2.17 7.01 -3.78
N GLY A 40 -2.00 5.90 -4.50
CA GLY A 40 -2.99 5.41 -5.47
C GLY A 40 -4.31 4.95 -4.84
N ILE A 41 -4.38 4.74 -3.52
CA ILE A 41 -5.58 4.28 -2.80
C ILE A 41 -6.16 5.41 -1.92
N TRP A 42 -5.32 6.05 -1.11
CA TRP A 42 -5.75 7.10 -0.18
C TRP A 42 -5.81 8.50 -0.79
N GLY A 43 -5.17 8.69 -1.94
CA GLY A 43 -5.01 10.00 -2.58
C GLY A 43 -3.89 10.84 -1.97
N ALA A 44 -3.42 11.81 -2.76
CA ALA A 44 -2.25 12.63 -2.47
C ALA A 44 -2.38 13.50 -1.20
N ALA A 45 -3.59 13.96 -0.87
CA ALA A 45 -3.81 14.83 0.29
C ALA A 45 -3.51 14.11 1.62
N LYS A 46 -3.97 12.86 1.75
CA LYS A 46 -3.76 12.03 2.95
C LYS A 46 -2.30 11.60 3.05
N THR A 47 -1.74 11.05 1.97
CA THR A 47 -0.34 10.60 1.96
C THR A 47 0.63 11.75 2.13
N GLY A 48 0.40 12.90 1.50
CA GLY A 48 1.21 14.09 1.69
C GLY A 48 1.23 14.57 3.15
N SER A 49 0.09 14.53 3.83
CA SER A 49 0.02 14.89 5.26
C SER A 49 0.75 13.88 6.14
N ALA A 50 0.59 12.59 5.87
CA ALA A 50 1.28 11.52 6.57
C ALA A 50 2.80 11.58 6.40
N THR A 51 3.29 11.75 5.17
CA THR A 51 4.72 11.85 4.87
C THR A 51 5.35 13.07 5.52
N ARG A 52 4.65 14.21 5.59
CA ARG A 52 5.14 15.39 6.32
C ARG A 52 5.22 15.14 7.83
N GLN A 53 4.27 14.42 8.42
CA GLN A 53 4.34 14.06 9.84
C GLN A 53 5.49 13.09 10.13
N LEU A 54 5.66 12.05 9.29
CA LEU A 54 6.82 11.16 9.36
C LEU A 54 8.13 11.97 9.30
N SER A 55 8.27 12.88 8.32
CA SER A 55 9.48 13.69 8.13
C SER A 55 9.86 14.57 9.34
N LYS A 56 8.87 15.06 10.11
CA LYS A 56 9.12 15.80 11.35
C LYS A 56 9.76 14.93 12.43
N ALA A 57 9.41 13.65 12.46
CA ALA A 57 9.93 12.68 13.43
C ALA A 57 11.21 11.98 12.96
N THR A 58 11.52 12.00 11.67
CA THR A 58 12.71 11.37 11.09
C THR A 58 13.99 12.14 11.47
N PRO A 59 14.94 11.50 12.18
CA PRO A 59 16.27 12.06 12.44
C PRO A 59 16.97 12.50 11.15
N GLN A 60 17.77 13.58 11.22
CA GLN A 60 18.38 14.17 10.03
C GLN A 60 19.27 13.18 9.25
N HIS A 61 19.98 12.29 9.94
CA HIS A 61 20.83 11.28 9.31
C HIS A 61 20.05 10.14 8.64
N LEU A 62 18.74 10.02 8.88
CA LEU A 62 17.83 9.07 8.24
C LEU A 62 16.97 9.71 7.14
N LYS A 63 17.14 11.02 6.88
CA LYS A 63 16.46 11.70 5.77
C LYS A 63 17.18 11.39 4.47
N ASP A 64 16.47 10.74 3.57
CA ASP A 64 16.97 10.37 2.26
C ASP A 64 16.40 11.30 1.18
N PRO A 65 17.22 12.13 0.51
CA PRO A 65 16.76 13.10 -0.48
C PRO A 65 16.54 12.50 -1.88
N THR A 66 16.76 11.19 -2.05
CA THR A 66 16.78 10.55 -3.37
C THR A 66 15.39 10.48 -4.01
N VAL A 67 15.29 10.91 -5.27
CA VAL A 67 14.06 10.78 -6.08
C VAL A 67 14.17 9.56 -6.98
N TYR A 68 13.93 8.39 -6.40
CA TYR A 68 14.15 7.08 -7.03
C TYR A 68 13.49 6.91 -8.40
N ARG A 69 12.23 7.33 -8.54
CA ARG A 69 11.45 7.18 -9.78
C ARG A 69 11.83 8.14 -10.91
N SER A 70 12.66 9.16 -10.65
CA SER A 70 12.94 10.23 -11.63
C SER A 70 13.73 9.78 -12.86
N ARG A 71 14.43 8.65 -12.78
CA ARG A 71 15.30 8.13 -13.84
C ARG A 71 14.70 6.93 -14.58
N GLU A 72 13.49 6.51 -14.20
CA GLU A 72 12.84 5.34 -14.78
C GLU A 72 12.16 5.70 -16.11
N PRO A 73 12.51 5.03 -17.23
CA PRO A 73 11.79 5.21 -18.49
C PRO A 73 10.32 4.80 -18.35
N GLN A 74 9.44 5.60 -18.93
CA GLN A 74 7.99 5.42 -18.81
C GLN A 74 7.53 4.06 -19.32
N GLU A 75 8.08 3.59 -20.43
CA GLU A 75 7.74 2.32 -21.07
C GLU A 75 8.10 1.12 -20.19
N VAL A 76 9.20 1.23 -19.43
CA VAL A 76 9.63 0.21 -18.46
C VAL A 76 8.64 0.13 -17.32
N ALA A 77 8.25 1.28 -16.76
CA ALA A 77 7.25 1.35 -15.70
C ALA A 77 5.91 0.78 -16.15
N PHE A 78 5.43 1.18 -17.33
CA PHE A 78 4.12 0.77 -17.85
C PHE A 78 4.06 -0.74 -18.09
N LYS A 79 5.11 -1.31 -18.70
CA LYS A 79 5.19 -2.75 -18.91
C LYS A 79 5.13 -3.52 -17.60
N ARG A 80 5.92 -3.11 -16.60
CA ARG A 80 5.94 -3.75 -15.28
C ARG A 80 4.60 -3.59 -14.54
N GLY A 81 3.94 -2.44 -14.67
CA GLY A 81 2.60 -2.20 -14.14
C GLY A 81 1.58 -3.18 -14.72
N GLN A 82 1.60 -3.38 -16.04
CA GLN A 82 0.74 -4.36 -16.71
C GLN A 82 1.02 -5.78 -16.24
N GLU A 83 2.29 -6.16 -16.07
CA GLU A 83 2.65 -7.47 -15.53
C GLU A 83 2.12 -7.68 -14.09
N MET A 84 2.15 -6.65 -13.26
CA MET A 84 1.60 -6.70 -11.90
C MET A 84 0.06 -6.84 -11.93
N LEU A 85 -0.63 -6.05 -12.76
CA LEU A 85 -2.07 -6.15 -12.97
C LEU A 85 -2.48 -7.57 -13.38
N ASP A 86 -1.78 -8.12 -14.36
CA ASP A 86 -2.03 -9.45 -14.90
C ASP A 86 -1.89 -10.53 -13.83
N ARG A 87 -0.87 -10.44 -12.97
CA ARG A 87 -0.66 -11.39 -11.87
C ARG A 87 -1.78 -11.35 -10.84
N ILE A 88 -2.29 -10.15 -10.53
CA ILE A 88 -3.36 -9.97 -9.55
C ILE A 88 -4.69 -10.42 -10.12
N TYR A 89 -5.12 -9.84 -11.24
CA TYR A 89 -6.52 -9.91 -11.68
C TYR A 89 -6.84 -11.07 -12.61
N LYS A 90 -5.91 -11.58 -13.45
CA LYS A 90 -6.22 -12.70 -14.37
C LYS A 90 -6.59 -14.00 -13.64
N ARG A 91 -6.20 -14.11 -12.37
CA ARG A 91 -6.49 -15.29 -11.53
C ARG A 91 -7.73 -15.11 -10.66
N ILE A 92 -8.33 -13.92 -10.63
CA ILE A 92 -9.49 -13.64 -9.80
C ILE A 92 -10.75 -14.10 -10.55
N PRO A 93 -11.51 -15.08 -10.02
CA PRO A 93 -12.71 -15.57 -10.67
C PRO A 93 -13.74 -14.45 -10.89
N GLY A 94 -14.24 -14.34 -12.13
CA GLY A 94 -15.27 -13.38 -12.50
C GLY A 94 -14.81 -11.93 -12.63
N TYR A 95 -13.50 -11.65 -12.51
CA TYR A 95 -12.99 -10.29 -12.72
C TYR A 95 -12.90 -9.97 -14.21
N ASP A 96 -13.52 -8.86 -14.62
CA ASP A 96 -13.47 -8.36 -15.99
C ASP A 96 -12.72 -7.03 -16.05
N MET A 97 -11.53 -7.06 -16.65
CA MET A 97 -10.68 -5.87 -16.83
C MET A 97 -11.28 -4.84 -17.80
N SER A 98 -12.24 -5.23 -18.65
CA SER A 98 -12.86 -4.32 -19.62
C SER A 98 -13.78 -3.32 -18.95
N LEU A 99 -14.44 -3.68 -17.85
CA LEU A 99 -15.42 -2.84 -17.14
C LEU A 99 -14.85 -1.48 -16.71
N VAL A 100 -13.57 -1.43 -16.32
CA VAL A 100 -12.90 -0.16 -15.97
C VAL A 100 -12.79 0.74 -17.20
N SER A 101 -12.41 0.16 -18.35
CA SER A 101 -12.25 0.90 -19.61
C SER A 101 -13.60 1.29 -20.20
N GLU A 102 -14.64 0.47 -20.03
CA GLU A 102 -16.01 0.80 -20.43
C GLU A 102 -16.60 1.94 -19.59
N ALA A 103 -16.34 1.96 -18.28
CA ALA A 103 -16.80 3.01 -17.40
C ALA A 103 -16.08 4.35 -17.64
N SER A 104 -14.75 4.31 -17.82
CA SER A 104 -13.95 5.49 -18.18
C SER A 104 -12.57 5.06 -18.71
N PRO A 105 -12.34 5.16 -20.04
CA PRO A 105 -11.05 4.82 -20.64
C PRO A 105 -9.88 5.64 -20.07
N ASP A 106 -10.11 6.91 -19.77
CA ASP A 106 -9.10 7.81 -19.21
C ASP A 106 -8.69 7.39 -17.78
N TYR A 107 -9.68 7.03 -16.96
CA TYR A 107 -9.41 6.46 -15.63
C TYR A 107 -8.63 5.14 -15.73
N GLY A 108 -9.03 4.26 -16.66
CA GLY A 108 -8.30 3.02 -16.93
C GLY A 108 -6.85 3.27 -17.32
N TRP A 109 -6.60 4.28 -18.18
CA TRP A 109 -5.25 4.66 -18.56
C TRP A 109 -4.44 5.17 -17.35
N ILE A 110 -5.01 6.04 -16.53
CA ILE A 110 -4.35 6.57 -15.31
C ILE A 110 -4.00 5.44 -14.34
N VAL A 111 -4.95 4.55 -14.05
CA VAL A 111 -4.73 3.45 -13.10
C VAL A 111 -3.64 2.52 -13.61
N ASN A 112 -3.74 2.07 -14.87
CA ASN A 112 -2.81 1.07 -15.40
C ASN A 112 -1.39 1.63 -15.55
N ASN A 113 -1.27 2.84 -16.10
CA ASN A 113 0.02 3.39 -16.48
C ASN A 113 0.68 4.18 -15.35
N LEU A 114 -0.07 5.00 -14.62
CA LEU A 114 0.49 5.83 -13.56
C LEU A 114 0.53 5.07 -12.24
N PHE A 115 -0.61 4.54 -11.77
CA PHE A 115 -0.63 3.86 -10.47
C PHE A 115 0.05 2.51 -10.51
N TYR A 116 -0.35 1.59 -11.39
CA TYR A 116 0.36 0.31 -11.47
C TYR A 116 1.77 0.45 -12.02
N GLY A 117 1.98 1.28 -13.05
CA GLY A 117 3.30 1.46 -13.65
C GLY A 117 4.32 2.11 -12.72
N HIS A 118 4.09 3.35 -12.31
CA HIS A 118 5.07 4.11 -11.54
C HIS A 118 4.93 3.97 -10.02
N VAL A 119 3.72 3.74 -9.50
CA VAL A 119 3.50 3.73 -8.05
C VAL A 119 3.64 2.32 -7.48
N PHE A 120 2.73 1.40 -7.82
CA PHE A 120 2.61 0.10 -7.18
C PHE A 120 3.65 -0.92 -7.62
N SER A 121 4.20 -0.84 -8.83
CA SER A 121 5.15 -1.85 -9.31
C SER A 121 6.63 -1.47 -9.13
N PHE A 122 6.94 -0.26 -8.66
CA PHE A 122 8.32 0.24 -8.55
C PHE A 122 9.20 -0.62 -7.60
N PRO A 123 10.26 -1.30 -8.06
CA PRO A 123 10.82 -2.43 -7.33
C PRO A 123 12.00 -2.11 -6.41
N GLU A 124 12.55 -0.90 -6.44
CA GLU A 124 13.85 -0.63 -5.80
C GLU A 124 13.81 -0.53 -4.27
N ILE A 125 12.62 -0.39 -3.66
CA ILE A 125 12.50 -0.15 -2.21
C ILE A 125 11.63 -1.21 -1.54
N LEU A 126 10.41 -1.41 -2.05
CA LEU A 126 9.50 -2.45 -1.57
C LEU A 126 9.37 -3.54 -2.62
N ASP A 127 9.41 -4.79 -2.16
CA ASP A 127 9.11 -5.93 -3.00
C ASP A 127 7.59 -6.08 -3.26
N ALA A 128 7.21 -7.14 -3.97
CA ALA A 128 5.82 -7.41 -4.33
C ALA A 128 4.93 -7.73 -3.11
N VAL A 129 5.47 -8.44 -2.11
CA VAL A 129 4.75 -8.82 -0.90
C VAL A 129 4.56 -7.62 0.01
N GLU A 130 5.62 -6.84 0.25
CA GLU A 130 5.58 -5.58 1.03
C GLU A 130 4.63 -4.56 0.38
N THR A 131 4.65 -4.47 -0.96
CA THR A 131 3.67 -3.66 -1.70
C THR A 131 2.23 -4.16 -1.45
N GLY A 132 2.02 -5.48 -1.52
CA GLY A 132 0.73 -6.10 -1.25
C GLY A 132 0.22 -5.79 0.16
N GLN A 133 1.09 -5.89 1.17
CA GLN A 133 0.80 -5.55 2.56
C GLN A 133 0.33 -4.09 2.68
N CYS A 134 1.04 -3.15 2.05
CA CYS A 134 0.66 -1.74 2.05
C CYS A 134 -0.71 -1.50 1.41
N VAL A 135 -0.97 -2.09 0.24
CA VAL A 135 -2.24 -1.92 -0.49
C VAL A 135 -3.40 -2.55 0.26
N VAL A 136 -3.24 -3.76 0.80
CA VAL A 136 -4.27 -4.44 1.60
C VAL A 136 -4.59 -3.63 2.87
N ALA A 137 -3.57 -3.15 3.59
CA ALA A 137 -3.78 -2.31 4.77
C ALA A 137 -4.52 -1.00 4.42
N ALA A 138 -4.16 -0.37 3.30
CA ALA A 138 -4.82 0.83 2.82
C ALA A 138 -6.30 0.60 2.50
N LEU A 139 -6.63 -0.48 1.78
CA LEU A 139 -7.99 -0.82 1.38
C LEU A 139 -8.88 -1.21 2.57
N PHE A 140 -8.35 -1.92 3.56
CA PHE A 140 -9.07 -2.15 4.81
C PHE A 140 -9.43 -0.84 5.49
N SER A 141 -8.49 0.11 5.55
CA SER A 141 -8.71 1.39 6.23
C SER A 141 -9.66 2.35 5.51
N THR A 142 -10.01 2.08 4.24
CA THR A 142 -11.01 2.85 3.47
C THR A 142 -12.35 2.14 3.34
N ASP A 143 -12.52 0.96 3.96
CA ASP A 143 -13.74 0.15 3.88
C ASP A 143 -14.12 -0.22 2.43
N CYS A 144 -13.12 -0.50 1.59
CA CYS A 144 -13.29 -0.93 0.19
C CYS A 144 -13.30 -2.47 0.08
N GLN A 145 -14.40 -3.10 0.52
CA GLN A 145 -14.48 -4.56 0.72
C GLN A 145 -14.18 -5.41 -0.54
N GLU A 146 -14.71 -5.02 -1.70
CA GLU A 146 -14.44 -5.75 -2.94
C GLU A 146 -12.98 -5.67 -3.36
N GLN A 147 -12.40 -4.47 -3.30
CA GLN A 147 -11.01 -4.24 -3.66
C GLN A 147 -10.05 -4.94 -2.71
N VAL A 148 -10.30 -4.89 -1.39
CA VAL A 148 -9.44 -5.59 -0.43
C VAL A 148 -9.50 -7.10 -0.65
N ARG A 149 -10.65 -7.68 -1.01
CA ARG A 149 -10.76 -9.10 -1.38
C ARG A 149 -9.78 -9.46 -2.49
N ASN A 150 -9.82 -8.69 -3.58
CA ASN A 150 -9.02 -8.93 -4.77
C ASN A 150 -7.52 -8.77 -4.49
N HIS A 151 -7.15 -7.76 -3.69
CA HIS A 151 -5.75 -7.53 -3.32
C HIS A 151 -5.21 -8.52 -2.28
N MET A 152 -6.05 -9.10 -1.42
CA MET A 152 -5.65 -10.22 -0.56
C MET A 152 -5.25 -11.44 -1.40
N LEU A 153 -6.07 -11.81 -2.38
CA LEU A 153 -5.73 -12.88 -3.35
C LEU A 153 -4.48 -12.52 -4.16
N GLY A 154 -4.41 -11.28 -4.66
CA GLY A 154 -3.26 -10.78 -5.42
C GLY A 154 -1.94 -10.84 -4.64
N MET A 155 -1.96 -10.50 -3.35
CA MET A 155 -0.79 -10.62 -2.46
C MET A 155 -0.34 -12.08 -2.35
N ILE A 156 -1.27 -13.02 -2.20
CA ILE A 156 -0.96 -14.44 -2.13
C ILE A 156 -0.41 -14.96 -3.46
N TYR A 157 -1.01 -14.57 -4.58
CA TYR A 157 -0.53 -14.92 -5.92
C TYR A 157 0.85 -14.32 -6.25
N SER A 158 1.28 -13.30 -5.49
CA SER A 158 2.57 -12.64 -5.63
C SER A 158 3.63 -13.17 -4.66
N GLY A 159 3.37 -14.29 -3.99
CA GLY A 159 4.33 -14.97 -3.10
C GLY A 159 4.09 -14.76 -1.61
N GLY A 160 3.08 -13.96 -1.23
CA GLY A 160 2.67 -13.84 0.16
C GLY A 160 1.92 -15.08 0.64
N THR A 161 1.88 -15.26 1.95
CA THR A 161 1.13 -16.33 2.62
C THR A 161 -0.22 -15.82 3.11
N ARG A 162 -1.19 -16.73 3.25
CA ARG A 162 -2.47 -16.41 3.88
C ARG A 162 -2.29 -15.90 5.32
N GLY A 163 -1.29 -16.42 6.04
CA GLY A 163 -0.94 -15.99 7.40
C GLY A 163 -0.47 -14.53 7.47
N GLU A 164 0.33 -14.07 6.51
CA GLU A 164 0.73 -12.65 6.42
C GLU A 164 -0.48 -11.75 6.16
N VAL A 165 -1.38 -12.14 5.27
CA VAL A 165 -2.63 -11.40 5.01
C VAL A 165 -3.49 -11.29 6.27
N GLN A 166 -3.61 -12.39 7.03
CA GLN A 166 -4.30 -12.38 8.33
C GLN A 166 -3.61 -11.46 9.34
N GLY A 167 -2.28 -11.46 9.40
CA GLY A 167 -1.52 -10.57 10.26
C GLY A 167 -1.80 -9.10 9.96
N ILE A 168 -1.75 -8.70 8.68
CA ILE A 168 -2.08 -7.33 8.26
C ILE A 168 -3.52 -6.97 8.66
N ARG A 169 -4.49 -7.86 8.39
CA ARG A 169 -5.87 -7.63 8.81
C ARG A 169 -5.98 -7.44 10.32
N ALA A 170 -5.35 -8.31 11.11
CA ALA A 170 -5.39 -8.25 12.57
C ALA A 170 -4.83 -6.93 13.11
N VAL A 171 -3.71 -6.46 12.58
CA VAL A 171 -3.12 -5.17 12.96
C VAL A 171 -4.07 -4.02 12.62
N VAL A 172 -4.62 -3.97 11.39
CA VAL A 172 -5.53 -2.88 10.98
C VAL A 172 -6.80 -2.88 11.83
N MET A 173 -7.37 -4.05 12.12
CA MET A 173 -8.56 -4.16 12.98
C MET A 173 -8.26 -3.75 14.42
N ALA A 174 -7.11 -4.14 14.99
CA ALA A 174 -6.71 -3.73 16.34
C ALA A 174 -6.53 -2.20 16.45
N VAL A 175 -5.94 -1.57 15.42
CA VAL A 175 -5.82 -0.11 15.35
C VAL A 175 -7.21 0.54 15.24
N ALA A 176 -8.09 0.00 14.39
CA ALA A 176 -9.45 0.51 14.25
C ALA A 176 -10.24 0.41 15.57
N ASP A 177 -10.18 -0.73 16.26
CA ASP A 177 -10.82 -0.96 17.55
C ASP A 177 -10.27 0.01 18.61
N LYS A 178 -8.95 0.21 18.67
CA LYS A 178 -8.31 1.15 19.59
C LYS A 178 -8.74 2.61 19.36
N LEU A 179 -9.00 2.98 18.11
CA LEU A 179 -9.40 4.33 17.71
C LEU A 179 -10.93 4.52 17.61
N GLY A 180 -11.73 3.48 17.90
CA GLY A 180 -13.19 3.52 17.76
C GLY A 180 -13.68 3.71 16.32
N VAL A 181 -12.87 3.32 15.33
CA VAL A 181 -13.23 3.44 13.91
C VAL A 181 -14.07 2.22 13.50
N VAL A 182 -15.24 2.46 12.94
CA VAL A 182 -16.15 1.42 12.43
C VAL A 182 -16.35 1.55 10.93
N GLY A 183 -16.55 0.41 10.25
CA GLY A 183 -16.91 0.40 8.83
C GLY A 183 -18.30 0.99 8.59
N LYS A 184 -18.64 1.23 7.31
CA LYS A 184 -19.97 1.73 6.93
C LYS A 184 -21.05 0.79 7.47
N GLN A 185 -22.10 1.38 8.05
CA GLN A 185 -23.20 0.64 8.67
C GLN A 185 -22.75 -0.30 9.81
N GLY A 186 -21.61 -0.01 10.46
CA GLY A 186 -21.08 -0.82 11.56
C GLY A 186 -20.45 -2.14 11.13
N ARG A 187 -20.25 -2.38 9.83
CA ARG A 187 -19.67 -3.63 9.34
C ARG A 187 -18.19 -3.75 9.72
N ARG A 188 -17.77 -4.99 10.00
CA ARG A 188 -16.35 -5.37 10.09
C ARG A 188 -15.79 -5.66 8.70
N ALA A 189 -14.47 -5.55 8.56
CA ALA A 189 -13.81 -5.93 7.33
C ALA A 189 -13.99 -7.41 7.01
N ILE A 190 -14.11 -7.76 5.72
CA ILE A 190 -14.20 -9.15 5.27
C ILE A 190 -13.04 -10.00 5.80
N GLU A 191 -13.29 -11.30 5.94
CA GLU A 191 -12.26 -12.29 6.26
C GLU A 191 -11.34 -12.56 5.08
N VAL A 192 -10.17 -13.12 5.36
CA VAL A 192 -9.21 -13.53 4.32
C VAL A 192 -9.83 -14.71 3.55
N PRO A 193 -9.95 -14.62 2.21
CA PRO A 193 -10.54 -15.69 1.41
C PRO A 193 -9.79 -17.01 1.55
N GLU A 194 -10.54 -18.10 1.52
CA GLU A 194 -9.98 -19.42 1.22
C GLU A 194 -9.58 -19.49 -0.26
N ILE A 195 -8.55 -20.29 -0.57
CA ILE A 195 -7.99 -20.47 -1.90
C ILE A 195 -8.43 -21.82 -2.45
#